data_AF-A0AAP4EYQ3-F1
#
_entry.id   AF-A0AAP4EYQ3-F1
#
_cell.length_a   1.000
_cell.length_b   1.000
_cell.length_c   1.000
_cell.angle_alpha   90.00
_cell.angle_beta   90.00
_cell.angle_gamma   90.00
#
_symmetry.space_group_name_H-M   'P 1'
#
loop_
_entity.id
_entity.type
_entity.pdbx_description
1 polymer ?
#
loop_
_entity_poly.entity_id
_entity_poly.type
_entity_poly.pdbx_seq_one_letter_code
_entity_poly.pdbx_strand_id
1 'polypeptide(L)'
;MAWRDKCLRSVMDAKLFLSTAHMERFKECWKLLKKQPFCTKGICKCLFLAAWDQEHYQFFRDTIDEMIARKDTDTSYMLEKGRVVLGNVALSERELFKLSIDFLEKEGETPDEHLLLKLAHHWVPIADHTLEMGRLLDSLE
;
A
#
# COMPACT_ATOMS: atom_id res chain seq x y z
N MET A 1 9.58 15.38 -7.64
CA MET A 1 8.24 15.03 -7.09
C MET A 1 7.16 14.94 -8.20
N ALA A 2 7.52 14.63 -9.45
CA ALA A 2 6.53 14.57 -10.55
C ALA A 2 5.67 13.30 -10.51
N TRP A 3 6.18 12.21 -9.93
CA TRP A 3 5.43 10.96 -9.84
C TRP A 3 4.10 11.09 -9.06
N ARG A 4 4.03 11.92 -8.01
CA ARG A 4 2.79 12.08 -7.21
C ARG A 4 1.63 12.64 -8.03
N ASP A 5 1.94 13.53 -8.98
CA ASP A 5 0.92 14.13 -9.85
C ASP A 5 0.46 13.14 -10.94
N LYS A 6 1.36 12.26 -11.40
CA LYS A 6 1.07 11.21 -12.38
C LYS A 6 0.36 10.00 -11.76
N CYS A 7 0.68 9.68 -10.51
CA CYS A 7 0.29 8.46 -9.80
C CYS A 7 -1.17 8.09 -9.99
N LEU A 8 -2.10 8.98 -9.60
CA LEU A 8 -3.52 8.65 -9.65
C LEU A 8 -3.98 8.32 -11.07
N ARG A 9 -3.53 9.09 -12.06
CA ARG A 9 -3.89 8.86 -13.46
C ARG A 9 -3.31 7.54 -13.96
N SER A 10 -2.03 7.29 -13.73
CA SER A 10 -1.36 6.06 -14.19
C SER A 10 -1.97 4.80 -13.59
N VAL A 11 -2.31 4.80 -12.29
CA VAL A 11 -2.96 3.66 -11.63
C VAL A 11 -4.39 3.44 -12.16
N MET A 12 -5.13 4.52 -12.43
CA MET A 12 -6.48 4.45 -13.02
C MET A 12 -6.45 3.89 -14.45
N ASP A 13 -5.52 4.36 -15.28
CA ASP A 13 -5.37 3.93 -16.68
C ASP A 13 -4.95 2.46 -16.78
N ALA A 14 -4.21 1.95 -15.80
CA ALA A 14 -3.78 0.55 -15.72
C ALA A 14 -4.91 -0.44 -15.37
N LYS A 15 -6.09 0.05 -14.91
CA LYS A 15 -7.26 -0.79 -14.59
C LYS A 15 -6.99 -1.92 -13.58
N LEU A 16 -6.10 -1.66 -12.63
CA LEU A 16 -5.68 -2.64 -11.62
C LEU A 16 -6.65 -2.72 -10.42
N PHE A 17 -7.63 -1.83 -10.31
CA PHE A 17 -8.61 -1.91 -9.22
C PHE A 17 -9.56 -3.07 -9.43
N LEU A 18 -9.58 -3.97 -8.45
CA LEU A 18 -10.46 -5.13 -8.43
C LEU A 18 -11.96 -4.81 -8.21
N SER A 19 -12.29 -3.59 -7.75
CA SER A 19 -13.68 -3.12 -7.65
C SER A 19 -13.76 -1.58 -7.61
N THR A 20 -14.96 -1.04 -7.84
CA THR A 20 -15.24 0.39 -7.65
C THR A 20 -14.98 0.84 -6.21
N ALA A 21 -15.31 0.01 -5.22
CA ALA A 21 -15.08 0.34 -3.82
C ALA A 21 -13.59 0.43 -3.50
N HIS A 22 -12.78 -0.50 -4.03
CA HIS A 22 -11.32 -0.46 -3.91
C HIS A 22 -10.76 0.83 -4.52
N MET A 23 -11.21 1.18 -5.73
CA MET A 23 -10.81 2.42 -6.41
C MET A 23 -11.16 3.69 -5.61
N GLU A 24 -12.39 3.79 -5.08
CA GLU A 24 -12.82 4.99 -4.35
C GLU A 24 -12.07 5.17 -3.03
N ARG A 25 -11.86 4.09 -2.26
CA ARG A 25 -11.02 4.12 -1.04
C ARG A 25 -9.61 4.61 -1.33
N PHE A 26 -8.99 4.08 -2.39
CA PHE A 26 -7.66 4.54 -2.82
C PHE A 26 -7.67 6.04 -3.15
N LYS A 27 -8.62 6.51 -3.98
CA LYS A 27 -8.72 7.92 -4.36
C LYS A 27 -8.88 8.84 -3.16
N GLU A 28 -9.76 8.47 -2.22
CA GLU A 28 -10.05 9.26 -1.03
C GLU A 28 -8.81 9.44 -0.16
N CYS A 29 -8.13 8.35 0.18
CA CYS A 29 -6.93 8.44 1.01
C CYS A 29 -5.76 9.06 0.24
N TRP A 30 -5.62 8.82 -1.07
CA TRP A 30 -4.58 9.43 -1.90
C TRP A 30 -4.64 10.96 -1.90
N LYS A 31 -5.85 11.56 -1.90
CA LYS A 31 -6.03 13.02 -1.81
C LYS A 31 -5.37 13.63 -0.57
N LEU A 32 -5.37 12.88 0.54
CA LEU A 32 -4.74 13.27 1.80
C LEU A 32 -3.24 12.92 1.80
N LEU A 33 -2.91 11.67 1.48
CA LEU A 33 -1.56 11.11 1.55
C LEU A 33 -0.57 11.88 0.68
N LYS A 34 -0.94 12.23 -0.56
CA LYS A 34 -0.03 12.89 -1.52
C LYS A 34 0.57 14.22 -1.04
N LYS A 35 -0.11 14.86 -0.07
CA LYS A 35 0.28 16.16 0.51
C LYS A 35 1.23 16.01 1.70
N GLN A 36 1.44 14.79 2.19
CA GLN A 36 2.22 14.55 3.40
C GLN A 36 3.73 14.45 3.09
N PRO A 37 4.60 14.83 4.05
CA PRO A 37 6.05 14.73 3.88
C PRO A 37 6.51 13.28 3.71
N PHE A 38 5.91 12.35 4.46
CA PHE A 38 6.20 10.91 4.41
C PHE A 38 5.60 10.18 3.19
N CYS A 39 5.02 10.89 2.21
CA CYS A 39 4.44 10.25 1.03
C CYS A 39 5.52 9.71 0.08
N THR A 40 5.78 8.42 0.18
CA THR A 40 6.68 7.67 -0.69
C THR A 40 5.91 6.77 -1.67
N LYS A 41 6.60 6.12 -2.62
CA LYS A 41 5.96 5.12 -3.49
C LYS A 41 5.62 3.88 -2.65
N GLY A 42 6.48 3.48 -1.72
CA GLY A 42 6.24 2.37 -0.80
C GLY A 42 4.92 2.52 -0.04
N ILE A 43 4.68 3.66 0.62
CA ILE A 43 3.41 3.90 1.32
C ILE A 43 2.21 3.98 0.36
N CYS A 44 2.41 4.39 -0.90
CA CYS A 44 1.36 4.36 -1.92
C CYS A 44 1.00 2.93 -2.35
N LYS A 45 1.99 2.03 -2.45
CA LYS A 45 1.75 0.59 -2.66
C LYS A 45 1.00 -0.02 -1.49
N CYS A 46 1.37 0.33 -0.26
CA CYS A 46 0.62 -0.07 0.95
C CYS A 46 -0.82 0.45 0.94
N LEU A 47 -1.05 1.68 0.50
CA LEU A 47 -2.41 2.21 0.34
C LEU A 47 -3.23 1.40 -0.67
N PHE A 48 -2.66 1.09 -1.83
CA PHE A 48 -3.35 0.27 -2.84
C PHE A 48 -3.73 -1.09 -2.28
N LEU A 49 -2.78 -1.78 -1.64
CA LEU A 49 -3.03 -3.06 -0.99
C LEU A 49 -4.13 -2.99 0.07
N ALA A 50 -4.06 -1.99 0.96
CA ALA A 50 -5.00 -1.84 2.07
C ALA A 50 -6.39 -1.37 1.63
N ALA A 51 -6.51 -0.68 0.49
CA ALA A 51 -7.79 -0.16 -0.01
C ALA A 51 -8.74 -1.25 -0.54
N TRP A 52 -8.27 -2.49 -0.64
CA TRP A 52 -9.03 -3.65 -1.12
C TRP A 52 -10.36 -3.84 -0.41
N ASP A 53 -10.34 -3.86 0.93
CA ASP A 53 -11.51 -4.02 1.78
C ASP A 53 -11.60 -2.91 2.83
N GLN A 54 -12.70 -2.91 3.59
CA GLN A 54 -12.97 -1.86 4.56
C GLN A 54 -12.07 -1.93 5.80
N GLU A 55 -11.74 -3.13 6.25
CA GLU A 55 -11.02 -3.36 7.50
C GLU A 55 -9.56 -2.91 7.37
N HIS A 56 -8.88 -3.39 6.33
CA HIS A 56 -7.50 -2.99 6.03
C HIS A 56 -7.40 -1.51 5.71
N TYR A 57 -8.38 -0.97 4.98
CA TYR A 57 -8.43 0.45 4.65
C TYR A 57 -8.56 1.33 5.89
N GLN A 58 -9.45 0.97 6.81
CA GLN A 58 -9.64 1.73 8.03
C GLN A 58 -8.38 1.70 8.90
N PHE A 59 -7.78 0.53 9.07
CA PHE A 59 -6.51 0.39 9.81
C PHE A 59 -5.39 1.25 9.19
N PHE A 60 -5.25 1.23 7.87
CA PHE A 60 -4.28 2.06 7.17
C PHE A 60 -4.58 3.55 7.37
N ARG A 61 -5.86 3.95 7.22
CA ARG A 61 -6.28 5.34 7.36
C ARG A 61 -6.04 5.89 8.77
N ASP A 62 -6.39 5.13 9.80
CA ASP A 62 -6.15 5.50 11.19
C ASP A 62 -4.65 5.71 11.46
N THR A 63 -3.81 4.84 10.88
CA THR A 63 -2.35 4.97 10.97
C THR A 63 -1.84 6.22 10.27
N ILE A 64 -2.38 6.57 9.09
CA ILE A 64 -2.05 7.84 8.42
C ILE A 64 -2.48 9.05 9.27
N ASP A 65 -3.68 9.03 9.85
CA ASP A 65 -4.19 10.13 10.66
C ASP A 65 -3.34 10.31 11.94
N GLU A 66 -2.88 9.22 12.55
CA GLU A 66 -1.91 9.25 13.66
C GLU A 66 -0.56 9.85 13.24
N MET A 67 0.01 9.43 12.09
CA MET A 67 1.27 9.97 11.58
C MET A 67 1.18 11.48 11.33
N ILE A 68 0.04 11.95 10.80
CA ILE A 68 -0.24 13.38 10.59
C ILE A 68 -0.26 14.11 11.94
N ALA A 69 -0.98 13.57 12.94
CA ALA A 69 -1.06 14.18 14.27
C ALA A 69 0.33 14.26 14.96
N ARG A 70 1.17 13.24 14.74
CA ARG A 70 2.56 13.19 15.23
C ARG A 70 3.51 14.09 14.45
N LYS A 71 3.09 14.61 13.29
CA LYS A 71 3.92 15.36 12.34
C LYS A 71 5.12 14.56 11.87
N ASP A 72 4.93 13.26 11.66
CA ASP A 72 5.98 12.40 11.13
C ASP A 72 6.43 12.91 9.75
N THR A 73 7.71 12.70 9.42
CA THR A 73 8.30 13.12 8.13
C THR A 73 8.73 11.95 7.24
N ASP A 74 8.70 10.74 7.79
CA ASP A 74 9.07 9.48 7.13
C ASP A 74 8.10 8.35 7.52
N THR A 75 8.37 7.14 7.05
CA THR A 75 7.51 5.96 7.22
C THR A 75 7.84 5.12 8.45
N SER A 76 8.76 5.56 9.33
CA SER A 76 9.28 4.75 10.44
C SER A 76 8.17 4.29 11.38
N TYR A 77 7.21 5.17 11.69
CA TYR A 77 6.08 4.83 12.56
C TYR A 77 5.17 3.77 11.94
N MET A 78 4.86 3.87 10.65
CA MET A 78 4.07 2.86 9.95
C MET A 78 4.80 1.51 9.91
N LEU A 79 6.11 1.51 9.72
CA LEU A 79 6.93 0.30 9.74
C LEU A 79 6.91 -0.35 11.13
N GLU A 80 7.09 0.43 12.20
CA GLU A 80 6.99 -0.05 13.58
C GLU A 80 5.63 -0.69 13.85
N LYS A 81 4.53 0.02 13.52
CA LYS A 81 3.16 -0.47 13.70
C LYS A 81 2.91 -1.74 12.88
N GLY A 82 3.40 -1.79 11.64
CA GLY A 82 3.32 -2.96 10.77
C GLY A 82 3.99 -4.19 11.38
N ARG A 83 5.18 -4.05 11.99
CA ARG A 83 5.86 -5.15 12.67
C ARG A 83 5.10 -5.67 13.90
N VAL A 84 4.51 -4.76 14.68
CA VAL A 84 3.67 -5.13 15.83
C VAL A 84 2.45 -5.92 15.37
N VAL A 85 1.79 -5.46 14.30
CA VAL A 85 0.61 -6.13 13.75
C VAL A 85 0.97 -7.48 13.13
N LEU A 86 2.09 -7.58 12.41
CA LEU A 86 2.56 -8.85 11.82
C LEU A 86 2.70 -9.98 12.85
N GLY A 87 3.05 -9.65 14.11
CA GLY A 87 3.12 -10.60 15.21
C GLY A 87 1.77 -11.19 15.62
N ASN A 88 0.67 -10.52 15.29
CA ASN A 88 -0.68 -10.80 15.80
C ASN A 88 -1.72 -11.13 14.71
N VAL A 89 -1.41 -10.94 13.42
CA VAL A 89 -2.33 -11.25 12.31
C VAL A 89 -2.56 -12.75 12.13
N ALA A 90 -3.68 -13.09 11.47
CA ALA A 90 -3.97 -14.46 11.07
C ALA A 90 -2.85 -15.01 10.17
N LEU A 91 -2.59 -16.31 10.27
CA LEU A 91 -1.55 -16.97 9.44
C LEU A 91 -1.80 -16.79 7.93
N SER A 92 -3.06 -16.72 7.52
CA SER A 92 -3.47 -16.49 6.13
C SER A 92 -3.07 -15.10 5.61
N GLU A 93 -2.97 -14.10 6.48
CA GLU A 93 -2.68 -12.70 6.13
C GLU A 93 -1.22 -12.34 6.32
N ARG A 94 -0.46 -13.20 7.00
CA ARG A 94 0.94 -12.94 7.38
C ARG A 94 1.81 -12.55 6.18
N GLU A 95 1.70 -13.26 5.06
CA GLU A 95 2.49 -12.94 3.86
C GLU A 95 2.03 -11.64 3.19
N LEU A 96 0.74 -11.29 3.29
CA LEU A 96 0.21 -10.02 2.80
C LEU A 96 0.75 -8.84 3.62
N PHE A 97 0.80 -8.97 4.95
CA PHE A 97 1.38 -7.96 5.82
C PHE A 97 2.90 -7.84 5.66
N LYS A 98 3.61 -8.94 5.39
CA LYS A 98 5.04 -8.89 5.01
C LYS A 98 5.25 -8.09 3.74
N LEU A 99 4.38 -8.24 2.73
CA LEU A 99 4.45 -7.45 1.51
C LEU A 99 4.36 -5.94 1.79
N SER A 100 3.44 -5.52 2.66
CA SER A 100 3.35 -4.12 3.11
C SER A 100 4.63 -3.63 3.79
N ILE A 101 5.27 -4.48 4.61
CA ILE A 101 6.54 -4.15 5.27
C ILE A 101 7.67 -4.03 4.24
N ASP A 102 7.76 -4.98 3.30
CA ASP A 102 8.77 -4.99 2.25
C ASP A 102 8.70 -3.71 1.40
N PHE A 103 7.51 -3.22 1.07
CA PHE A 103 7.34 -1.96 0.35
C PHE A 103 7.87 -0.73 1.10
N LEU A 104 7.82 -0.75 2.44
CA LEU A 104 8.33 0.35 3.27
C LEU A 104 9.83 0.24 3.51
N GLU A 105 10.37 -0.97 3.63
CA GLU A 105 11.81 -1.21 3.85
C GLU A 105 12.64 -1.02 2.57
N LYS A 106 12.09 -1.43 1.42
CA LYS A 106 12.78 -1.42 0.12
C LYS A 106 12.10 -0.42 -0.82
N GLU A 107 12.19 0.85 -0.44
CA GLU A 107 11.57 1.94 -1.20
C GLU A 107 12.09 1.98 -2.65
N GLY A 108 11.16 2.02 -3.61
CA GLY A 108 11.46 1.99 -5.04
C GLY A 108 11.65 0.60 -5.63
N GLU A 109 11.49 -0.45 -4.83
CA GLU A 109 11.50 -1.84 -5.29
C GLU A 109 10.15 -2.50 -5.06
N THR A 110 9.74 -3.33 -6.03
CA THR A 110 8.59 -4.22 -5.90
C THR A 110 9.10 -5.64 -5.80
N PRO A 111 8.71 -6.42 -4.77
CA PRO A 111 9.09 -7.81 -4.65
C PRO A 111 8.64 -8.65 -5.85
N ASP A 112 9.29 -9.79 -6.03
CA ASP A 112 8.95 -10.70 -7.10
C ASP A 112 7.66 -11.52 -6.82
N GLU A 113 6.94 -11.89 -7.88
CA GLU A 113 5.70 -12.68 -7.87
C GLU A 113 5.83 -14.06 -7.22
N HIS A 114 7.04 -14.58 -6.97
CA HIS A 114 7.24 -15.81 -6.19
C HIS A 114 6.56 -15.77 -4.81
N LEU A 115 6.29 -14.57 -4.25
CA LEU A 115 5.54 -14.44 -3.00
C LEU A 115 4.09 -14.95 -3.12
N LEU A 116 3.49 -14.89 -4.31
CA LEU A 116 2.10 -15.30 -4.56
C LEU A 116 1.89 -16.79 -4.24
N LEU A 117 2.94 -17.62 -4.39
CA LEU A 117 2.93 -19.04 -4.06
C LEU A 117 2.77 -19.31 -2.55
N LYS A 118 3.01 -18.32 -1.70
CA LYS A 118 2.91 -18.41 -0.24
C LYS A 118 1.58 -17.88 0.29
N LEU A 119 0.79 -17.22 -0.54
CA LEU A 119 -0.48 -16.61 -0.14
C LEU A 119 -1.61 -17.63 -0.13
N ALA A 120 -2.57 -17.41 0.77
CA ALA A 120 -3.86 -18.06 0.64
C ALA A 120 -4.54 -17.60 -0.66
N HIS A 121 -5.27 -18.51 -1.32
CA HIS A 121 -5.85 -18.27 -2.65
C HIS A 121 -6.70 -16.99 -2.76
N HIS A 122 -7.39 -16.59 -1.69
CA HIS A 122 -8.23 -15.39 -1.68
C HIS A 122 -7.42 -14.07 -1.67
N TRP A 123 -6.15 -14.11 -1.28
CA TRP A 123 -5.25 -12.95 -1.29
C TRP A 123 -4.48 -12.77 -2.60
N VAL A 124 -4.40 -13.82 -3.42
CA VAL A 124 -3.64 -13.79 -4.67
C VAL A 124 -4.08 -12.65 -5.59
N PRO A 125 -5.37 -12.41 -5.86
CA PRO A 125 -5.78 -11.34 -6.79
C PRO A 125 -5.32 -9.95 -6.35
N ILE A 126 -5.46 -9.61 -5.06
CA ILE A 126 -5.05 -8.29 -4.58
C ILE A 126 -3.54 -8.16 -4.54
N ALA A 127 -2.81 -9.20 -4.13
CA ALA A 127 -1.35 -9.15 -4.11
C ALA A 127 -0.78 -9.02 -5.52
N ASP A 128 -1.27 -9.78 -6.49
CA ASP A 128 -0.83 -9.74 -7.89
C ASP A 128 -1.03 -8.34 -8.50
N HIS A 129 -2.24 -7.78 -8.36
CA HIS A 129 -2.55 -6.42 -8.82
C HIS A 129 -1.71 -5.36 -8.09
N THR A 130 -1.39 -5.58 -6.82
CA THR A 130 -0.53 -4.67 -6.04
C THR A 130 0.92 -4.74 -6.53
N LEU A 131 1.41 -5.91 -6.93
CA LEU A 131 2.74 -6.05 -7.52
C LEU A 131 2.80 -5.34 -8.88
N GLU A 132 1.81 -5.54 -9.75
CA GLU A 132 1.74 -4.79 -11.02
C GLU A 132 1.67 -3.28 -10.79
N MET A 133 0.84 -2.83 -9.84
CA MET A 133 0.74 -1.42 -9.46
C MET A 133 2.06 -0.89 -8.92
N GLY A 134 2.76 -1.69 -8.10
CA GLY A 134 4.06 -1.35 -7.55
C GLY A 134 5.12 -1.18 -8.63
N ARG A 135 5.21 -2.10 -9.59
CA ARG A 135 6.13 -2.00 -10.74
C ARG A 135 5.83 -0.76 -11.58
N LEU A 136 4.55 -0.47 -11.81
CA LEU A 136 4.11 0.75 -12.49
C LEU A 136 4.59 2.00 -11.73
N LEU A 137 4.37 2.06 -10.42
CA LEU A 137 4.83 3.19 -9.60
C LEU A 137 6.35 3.34 -9.63
N ASP A 138 7.10 2.24 -9.53
CA ASP A 138 8.56 2.26 -9.54
C ASP A 138 9.09 2.89 -10.83
N SER A 139 8.42 2.65 -11.96
CA SER A 139 8.76 3.25 -13.26
C SER A 139 8.47 4.75 -13.40
N LEU A 140 7.68 5.36 -12.50
CA LEU A 140 7.32 6.79 -12.60
C LEU A 140 8.44 7.72 -12.11
N GLU A 141 8.79 8.71 -12.94
CA GLU A 141 9.65 9.86 -12.58
C GLU A 141 8.88 10.99 -11.86
#